data_AF-A0A0G1T676-F1
#
_entry.id   AF-A0A0G1T676-F1
#
_cell.length_a   1.000
_cell.length_b   1.000
_cell.length_c   1.000
_cell.angle_alpha   90.00
_cell.angle_beta   90.00
_cell.angle_gamma   90.00
#
_symmetry.space_group_name_H-M   'P 1'
#
loop_
_entity.id
_entity.type
_entity.pdbx_description
1 polymer ?
#
loop_
_entity_poly.entity_id
_entity_poly.type
_entity_poly.pdbx_seq_one_letter_code
_entity_poly.pdbx_strand_id
1 'polypeptide(L)'
;MFFKPKSDKQRGFTLIELLVVISIISLLSSVVLSSLNSARVKASDARHISSLKQLQTALSFYYDQFGSYPSGSGYDYGGSTAFETALTPLVTNNFISKVPHGYNYPNNAWPYAFWYWNGGITCGGIPPNGTYTLVFLSEKSTFNFPVYDVLSQGTRYCVNGS
;
A
#
# COMPACT_ATOMS: atom_id res chain seq x y z
N MET A 1 -26.43 -44.30 -51.65
CA MET A 1 -26.16 -44.63 -50.23
C MET A 1 -26.55 -43.43 -49.39
N PHE A 2 -27.65 -43.51 -48.64
CA PHE A 2 -28.22 -42.41 -47.86
C PHE A 2 -27.73 -42.50 -46.41
N PHE A 3 -27.06 -41.46 -45.90
CA PHE A 3 -26.69 -41.37 -44.49
C PHE A 3 -27.90 -40.95 -43.65
N LYS A 4 -28.31 -41.80 -42.71
CA LYS A 4 -29.31 -41.46 -41.68
C LYS A 4 -28.59 -40.76 -40.51
N PRO A 5 -28.89 -39.49 -40.20
CA PRO A 5 -28.36 -38.88 -38.99
C PRO A 5 -28.99 -39.55 -37.76
N LYS A 6 -28.14 -39.92 -36.80
CA LYS A 6 -28.55 -40.47 -35.51
C LYS A 6 -29.12 -39.31 -34.69
N SER A 7 -30.43 -39.30 -34.47
CA SER A 7 -31.08 -38.31 -33.60
C SER A 7 -30.71 -38.63 -32.15
N ASP A 8 -29.68 -37.94 -31.65
CA ASP A 8 -29.36 -37.95 -30.23
C ASP A 8 -30.48 -37.22 -29.49
N LYS A 9 -31.20 -37.95 -28.65
CA LYS A 9 -32.23 -37.39 -27.75
C LYS A 9 -31.57 -36.32 -26.88
N GLN A 10 -31.81 -35.06 -27.21
CA GLN A 10 -31.43 -33.93 -26.36
C GLN A 10 -32.16 -34.08 -25.02
N ARG A 11 -31.41 -34.42 -23.97
CA ARG A 11 -31.92 -34.44 -22.59
C ARG A 11 -32.04 -32.99 -22.12
N GLY A 12 -33.26 -32.54 -21.85
CA GLY A 12 -33.50 -31.23 -21.24
C GLY A 12 -33.06 -31.23 -19.79
N PHE A 13 -32.51 -30.11 -19.31
CA PHE A 13 -32.18 -29.92 -17.90
C PHE A 13 -33.45 -29.90 -17.05
N THR A 14 -33.40 -30.56 -15.91
CA THR A 14 -34.47 -30.47 -14.91
C THR A 14 -34.33 -29.20 -14.08
N LEU A 15 -35.45 -28.64 -13.61
CA LEU A 15 -35.44 -27.45 -12.73
C LEU A 15 -34.64 -27.69 -11.45
N ILE A 16 -34.63 -28.92 -10.94
CA ILE A 16 -33.89 -29.29 -9.73
C ILE A 16 -32.38 -29.32 -9.96
N GLU A 17 -31.92 -29.78 -11.14
CA GLU A 17 -30.50 -29.74 -11.50
C GLU A 17 -30.00 -28.30 -11.57
N LEU A 18 -30.78 -27.39 -12.17
CA LEU A 18 -30.41 -25.98 -12.25
C LEU A 18 -30.41 -25.31 -10.86
N LEU A 19 -31.35 -25.68 -9.99
CA LEU A 19 -31.46 -25.14 -8.64
C LEU A 19 -30.27 -25.55 -7.76
N VAL A 20 -29.86 -26.82 -7.79
CA VAL A 20 -28.71 -27.30 -7.01
C VAL A 20 -27.41 -26.61 -7.45
N VAL A 21 -27.24 -26.37 -8.75
CA VAL A 21 -26.03 -25.72 -9.29
C VAL A 21 -25.88 -24.29 -8.77
N ILE A 22 -26.94 -23.47 -8.82
CA ILE A 22 -26.87 -22.09 -8.31
C ILE A 22 -26.67 -22.05 -6.79
N SER A 23 -27.20 -23.04 -6.05
CA SER A 23 -26.98 -23.18 -4.61
C SER A 23 -25.52 -23.48 -4.27
N ILE A 24 -24.84 -24.33 -5.05
CA ILE A 24 -23.43 -24.64 -4.82
C ILE A 24 -22.53 -23.46 -5.23
N ILE A 25 -22.82 -22.80 -6.35
CA ILE A 25 -22.06 -21.63 -6.82
C ILE A 25 -22.15 -20.48 -5.81
N SER A 26 -23.32 -20.20 -5.24
CA SER A 26 -23.49 -19.13 -4.25
C SER A 26 -22.72 -19.39 -2.96
N LEU A 27 -22.72 -20.64 -2.48
CA LEU A 27 -21.94 -21.07 -1.32
C LEU A 27 -20.44 -20.86 -1.54
N LEU A 28 -19.91 -21.37 -2.65
CA LEU A 28 -18.48 -21.27 -2.97
C LEU A 28 -18.07 -19.81 -3.21
N SER A 29 -18.89 -19.03 -3.91
CA SER A 29 -18.61 -17.62 -4.21
C SER A 29 -18.55 -16.75 -2.94
N SER A 30 -19.42 -17.01 -1.95
CA SER A 30 -19.42 -16.30 -0.67
C SER A 30 -18.09 -16.43 0.09
N VAL A 31 -17.55 -17.65 0.16
CA VAL A 31 -16.27 -17.92 0.83
C VAL A 31 -15.11 -17.24 0.08
N VAL A 32 -15.12 -17.30 -1.26
CA VAL A 32 -14.09 -16.66 -2.09
C VAL A 32 -14.09 -15.14 -1.89
N LEU A 33 -15.26 -14.48 -1.89
CA LEU A 33 -15.35 -13.03 -1.73
C LEU A 33 -14.78 -12.54 -0.39
N SER A 34 -15.08 -13.25 0.70
CA SER A 34 -14.52 -12.94 2.03
C SER A 34 -12.98 -13.03 2.04
N SER A 35 -12.42 -14.07 1.40
CA SER A 35 -10.97 -14.26 1.31
C SER A 35 -10.28 -13.18 0.45
N LEU A 36 -10.93 -12.71 -0.62
CA LEU A 36 -10.39 -11.70 -1.53
C LEU A 36 -10.25 -10.32 -0.87
N ASN A 37 -11.18 -9.94 0.01
CA ASN A 37 -11.09 -8.66 0.74
C ASN A 37 -9.84 -8.61 1.61
N SER A 38 -9.53 -9.69 2.33
CA SER A 38 -8.31 -9.79 3.14
C SER A 38 -7.03 -9.82 2.29
N ALA A 39 -7.07 -10.44 1.11
CA ALA A 39 -5.92 -10.49 0.21
C ALA A 39 -5.60 -9.12 -0.40
N ARG A 40 -6.62 -8.32 -0.73
CA ARG A 40 -6.44 -6.95 -1.26
C ARG A 40 -5.73 -6.04 -0.26
N VAL A 41 -6.13 -6.06 1.01
CA VAL A 41 -5.48 -5.27 2.06
C VAL A 41 -4.00 -5.64 2.19
N LYS A 42 -3.69 -6.94 2.24
CA LYS A 42 -2.29 -7.43 2.29
C LYS A 42 -1.46 -7.02 1.07
N ALA A 43 -2.07 -6.98 -0.12
CA ALA A 43 -1.38 -6.56 -1.34
C ALA A 43 -1.04 -5.07 -1.33
N SER A 44 -1.97 -4.22 -0.85
CA SER A 44 -1.72 -2.79 -0.65
C SER A 44 -0.61 -2.56 0.37
N ASP A 45 -0.64 -3.27 1.49
CA ASP A 45 0.39 -3.24 2.52
C ASP A 45 1.79 -3.60 1.96
N ALA A 46 1.88 -4.69 1.19
CA ALA A 46 3.12 -5.10 0.55
C ALA A 46 3.67 -4.04 -0.41
N ARG A 47 2.78 -3.38 -1.17
CA ARG A 47 3.14 -2.25 -2.03
C ARG A 47 3.71 -1.10 -1.20
N HIS A 48 3.11 -0.81 -0.03
CA HIS A 48 3.60 0.28 0.81
C HIS A 48 5.01 0.05 1.34
N ILE A 49 5.32 -1.18 1.76
CA ILE A 49 6.69 -1.54 2.17
C ILE A 49 7.68 -1.33 1.03
N SER A 50 7.31 -1.78 -0.18
CA SER A 50 8.21 -1.67 -1.34
C SER A 50 8.54 -0.21 -1.68
N SER A 51 7.54 0.67 -1.64
CA SER A 51 7.70 2.11 -1.82
C SER A 51 8.62 2.74 -0.78
N LEU A 52 8.46 2.35 0.49
CA LEU A 52 9.29 2.88 1.58
C LEU A 52 10.74 2.45 1.47
N LYS A 53 11.00 1.18 1.12
CA LYS A 53 12.37 0.69 0.89
C LYS A 53 13.05 1.42 -0.27
N GLN A 54 12.30 1.71 -1.34
CA GLN A 54 12.80 2.50 -2.46
C GLN A 54 13.17 3.92 -2.02
N LEU A 55 12.29 4.57 -1.24
CA LEU A 55 12.56 5.91 -0.70
C LEU A 55 13.74 5.93 0.27
N GLN A 56 13.84 4.96 1.18
CA GLN A 56 14.97 4.84 2.10
C GLN A 56 16.30 4.70 1.35
N THR A 57 16.32 3.87 0.31
CA THR A 57 17.51 3.66 -0.54
C THR A 57 17.86 4.92 -1.35
N ALA A 58 16.85 5.62 -1.88
CA ALA A 58 17.06 6.87 -2.60
C ALA A 58 17.59 7.99 -1.67
N LEU A 59 17.09 8.06 -0.44
CA LEU A 59 17.55 9.01 0.57
C LEU A 59 18.99 8.73 1.01
N SER A 60 19.38 7.47 1.19
CA SER A 60 20.78 7.13 1.49
C SER A 60 21.71 7.54 0.35
N PHE A 61 21.35 7.28 -0.91
CA PHE A 61 22.17 7.71 -2.05
C PHE A 61 22.26 9.23 -2.19
N TYR A 62 21.16 9.94 -1.90
CA TYR A 62 21.17 11.40 -1.86
C TYR A 62 22.13 11.92 -0.79
N TYR A 63 22.11 11.34 0.41
CA TYR A 63 23.04 11.70 1.48
C TYR A 63 24.50 11.41 1.11
N ASP A 64 24.77 10.26 0.50
CA ASP A 64 26.13 9.90 0.04
C ASP A 64 26.69 10.91 -0.98
N GLN A 65 25.82 11.49 -1.82
CA GLN A 65 26.24 12.46 -2.83
C GLN A 65 26.32 13.90 -2.30
N PHE A 66 25.38 14.33 -1.47
CA PHE A 66 25.20 15.73 -1.07
C PHE A 66 25.56 16.02 0.40
N GLY A 67 25.90 14.99 1.18
CA GLY A 67 26.24 15.10 2.61
C GLY A 67 25.09 15.56 3.50
N SER A 68 23.87 15.61 2.97
CA SER A 68 22.67 16.07 3.66
C SER A 68 21.44 15.43 3.05
N TYR A 69 20.36 15.31 3.82
CA TYR A 69 19.06 14.86 3.30
C TYR A 69 18.27 16.04 2.72
N PRO A 70 17.23 15.80 1.89
CA PRO A 70 16.36 16.86 1.40
C PRO A 70 15.79 17.71 2.54
N SER A 71 16.04 19.02 2.50
CA SER A 71 15.52 19.98 3.46
C SER A 71 14.05 20.25 3.16
N GLY A 72 13.18 19.37 3.63
CA GLY A 72 11.73 19.48 3.45
C GLY A 72 11.01 18.67 4.51
N SER A 73 9.80 19.08 4.86
CA SER A 73 8.87 18.24 5.60
C SER A 73 7.55 18.33 4.89
N GLY A 74 6.95 17.18 4.64
CA GLY A 74 5.89 17.07 3.68
C GLY A 74 5.09 15.82 3.95
N TYR A 75 3.80 15.98 3.84
CA TYR A 75 2.87 14.95 4.20
C TYR A 75 1.76 14.93 3.14
N ASP A 76 1.19 13.77 2.87
CA ASP A 76 0.16 13.64 1.83
C ASP A 76 -1.25 13.57 2.44
N TYR A 77 -1.94 14.72 2.47
CA TYR A 77 -3.33 14.86 2.95
C TYR A 77 -4.23 15.27 1.79
N GLY A 78 -5.25 14.45 1.49
CA GLY A 78 -6.26 14.79 0.49
C GLY A 78 -5.73 15.13 -0.90
N GLY A 79 -4.58 14.55 -1.30
CA GLY A 79 -3.90 14.87 -2.56
C GLY A 79 -2.90 16.03 -2.48
N SER A 80 -2.42 16.36 -1.28
CA SER A 80 -1.37 17.36 -1.08
C SER A 80 -0.05 16.91 -1.71
N THR A 81 0.51 17.74 -2.60
CA THR A 81 1.84 17.53 -3.18
C THR A 81 2.97 17.87 -2.20
N ALA A 82 2.70 18.19 -0.93
CA ALA A 82 3.74 18.59 0.03
C ALA A 82 4.78 17.48 0.25
N PHE A 83 4.34 16.22 0.34
CA PHE A 83 5.25 15.06 0.40
C PHE A 83 6.10 14.95 -0.87
N GLU A 84 5.48 15.08 -2.04
CA GLU A 84 6.19 15.04 -3.33
C GLU A 84 7.17 16.21 -3.47
N THR A 85 6.79 17.39 -2.99
CA THR A 85 7.60 18.62 -2.99
C THR A 85 8.84 18.44 -2.11
N ALA A 86 8.67 17.90 -0.90
CA ALA A 86 9.78 17.63 0.02
C ALA A 86 10.79 16.62 -0.54
N LEU A 87 10.32 15.66 -1.35
CA LEU A 87 11.14 14.62 -1.97
C LEU A 87 11.49 14.90 -3.44
N THR A 88 11.12 16.07 -3.96
CA THR A 88 11.44 16.48 -5.34
C THR A 88 12.94 16.41 -5.65
N PRO A 89 13.86 16.76 -4.72
CA PRO A 89 15.30 16.60 -4.98
C PRO A 89 15.71 15.16 -5.31
N LEU A 90 15.01 14.14 -4.82
CA LEU A 90 15.31 12.75 -5.16
C LEU A 90 14.96 12.41 -6.60
N VAL A 91 13.87 12.99 -7.11
CA VAL A 91 13.44 12.79 -8.51
C VAL A 91 14.32 13.60 -9.45
N THR A 92 14.59 14.86 -9.11
CA THR A 92 15.42 15.76 -9.93
C THR A 92 16.84 15.23 -10.09
N ASN A 93 17.41 14.63 -9.05
CA ASN A 93 18.74 14.00 -9.11
C ASN A 93 18.71 12.54 -9.58
N ASN A 94 17.57 12.05 -10.09
CA ASN A 94 17.41 10.74 -10.71
C ASN A 94 17.68 9.54 -9.77
N PHE A 95 17.48 9.71 -8.46
CA PHE A 95 17.56 8.59 -7.49
C PHE A 95 16.30 7.73 -7.49
N ILE A 96 15.16 8.31 -7.88
CA ILE A 96 13.89 7.61 -8.01
C ILE A 96 13.09 8.19 -9.19
N SER A 97 12.46 7.34 -10.00
CA SER A 97 11.74 7.78 -11.20
C SER A 97 10.46 8.56 -10.89
N LYS A 98 9.86 8.31 -9.72
CA LYS A 98 8.68 9.02 -9.23
C LYS A 98 8.53 8.79 -7.73
N VAL A 99 8.18 9.82 -6.97
CA VAL A 99 7.80 9.66 -5.56
C VAL A 99 6.57 8.75 -5.49
N PRO A 100 6.62 7.63 -4.73
CA PRO A 100 5.45 6.80 -4.53
C PRO A 100 4.35 7.60 -3.82
N HIS A 101 3.19 7.70 -4.45
CA HIS A 101 2.00 8.34 -3.87
C HIS A 101 1.09 7.25 -3.30
N GLY A 102 0.50 7.48 -2.13
CA GLY A 102 -0.43 6.54 -1.53
C GLY A 102 -1.79 6.65 -2.21
N TYR A 103 -2.29 5.55 -2.79
CA TYR A 103 -3.61 5.57 -3.42
C TYR A 103 -4.70 5.39 -2.35
N ASN A 104 -5.53 6.41 -2.15
CA ASN A 104 -6.83 6.41 -1.48
C ASN A 104 -6.96 5.51 -0.23
N TYR A 105 -6.51 6.03 0.92
CA TYR A 105 -7.09 5.60 2.20
C TYR A 105 -8.48 6.24 2.37
N PRO A 106 -9.49 5.49 2.85
CA PRO A 106 -10.76 6.09 3.21
C PRO A 106 -10.54 7.12 4.35
N ASN A 107 -11.02 8.34 4.14
CA ASN A 107 -11.09 9.45 5.11
C ASN A 107 -9.84 10.32 5.32
N ASN A 108 -9.14 10.72 4.25
CA ASN A 108 -8.15 11.82 4.25
C ASN A 108 -7.17 11.80 5.44
N ALA A 109 -6.39 10.73 5.64
CA ALA A 109 -5.27 10.79 6.59
C ALA A 109 -4.12 9.85 6.17
N TRP A 110 -3.05 10.46 5.65
CA TRP A 110 -1.65 10.03 5.60
C TRP A 110 -1.35 8.54 5.32
N PRO A 111 -1.28 8.10 4.05
CA PRO A 111 -0.57 6.87 3.71
C PRO A 111 0.95 7.02 3.90
N TYR A 112 1.49 8.24 3.71
CA TYR A 112 2.91 8.56 3.84
C TYR A 112 3.15 9.97 4.38
N ALA A 113 4.22 10.13 5.16
CA ALA A 113 4.77 11.43 5.52
C ALA A 113 6.30 11.37 5.59
N PHE A 114 6.94 12.47 5.26
CA PHE A 114 8.39 12.68 5.37
C PHE A 114 8.66 13.89 6.26
N TRP A 115 9.54 13.70 7.23
CA TRP A 115 9.97 14.74 8.14
C TRP A 115 11.49 14.75 8.19
N TYR A 116 12.09 15.90 7.91
CA TYR A 116 13.52 16.14 8.15
C TYR A 116 13.66 16.95 9.43
N TRP A 117 14.36 16.39 10.43
CA TRP A 117 14.37 16.99 11.76
C TRP A 117 15.20 18.28 11.83
N ASN A 118 14.51 19.36 12.20
CA ASN A 118 15.04 20.61 12.77
C ASN A 118 14.20 20.99 14.03
N GLY A 119 13.64 20.01 14.76
CA GLY A 119 12.79 20.25 15.95
C GLY A 119 11.37 19.63 16.02
N GLY A 120 10.97 18.64 15.19
CA GLY A 120 9.58 18.14 15.11
C GLY A 120 9.32 16.62 15.28
N ILE A 121 8.27 16.24 16.02
CA ILE A 121 7.75 14.92 16.46
C ILE A 121 8.39 13.62 15.90
N THR A 122 8.67 12.69 16.82
CA THR A 122 9.47 11.49 16.59
C THR A 122 8.75 10.22 17.04
N CYS A 123 9.27 9.08 16.62
CA CYS A 123 8.75 7.75 16.94
C CYS A 123 9.28 7.28 18.30
N GLY A 124 8.99 8.04 19.35
CA GLY A 124 9.33 7.69 20.74
C GLY A 124 10.67 8.23 21.28
N GLY A 125 11.31 9.23 20.68
CA GLY A 125 12.53 9.88 21.24
C GLY A 125 13.21 10.89 20.31
N ILE A 126 13.99 11.84 20.83
CA ILE A 126 14.67 12.89 20.03
C ILE A 126 15.79 12.25 19.20
N PRO A 127 15.70 12.18 17.86
CA PRO A 127 16.78 11.65 17.06
C PRO A 127 17.93 12.67 16.98
N PRO A 128 19.17 12.23 16.72
CA PRO A 128 20.29 13.13 16.52
C PRO A 128 20.02 14.10 15.37
N ASN A 129 20.54 15.33 15.47
CA ASN A 129 20.39 16.34 14.41
C ASN A 129 20.86 15.79 13.05
N GLY A 130 20.06 16.00 12.00
CA GLY A 130 20.38 15.54 10.64
C GLY A 130 19.70 14.23 10.21
N THR A 131 18.83 13.65 11.02
CA THR A 131 18.04 12.46 10.63
C THR A 131 16.74 12.81 9.92
N TYR A 132 16.28 11.91 9.05
CA TYR A 132 14.95 11.93 8.46
C TYR A 132 14.07 10.80 9.00
N THR A 133 12.76 11.01 8.97
CA THR A 133 11.75 10.02 9.37
C THR A 133 10.71 9.88 8.28
N LEU A 134 10.50 8.65 7.82
CA LEU A 134 9.38 8.27 6.97
C LEU A 134 8.28 7.64 7.83
N VAL A 135 7.04 8.07 7.66
CA VAL A 135 5.88 7.51 8.36
C VAL A 135 4.91 6.96 7.34
N PHE A 136 4.27 5.82 7.64
CA PHE A 136 3.20 5.25 6.83
C PHE A 136 2.10 4.63 7.68
N LEU A 137 0.90 4.51 7.15
CA LEU A 137 -0.24 3.85 7.81
C LEU A 137 -0.41 2.42 7.29
N SER A 138 -0.77 1.50 8.20
CA SER A 138 -1.34 0.21 7.79
C SER A 138 -2.48 -0.24 8.71
N GLU A 139 -3.48 -0.89 8.13
CA GLU A 139 -4.64 -1.44 8.82
C GLU A 139 -4.30 -2.65 9.71
N LYS A 140 -3.18 -3.33 9.45
CA LYS A 140 -2.77 -4.52 10.20
C LYS A 140 -1.41 -4.37 10.84
N SER A 141 -1.27 -4.87 12.06
CA SER A 141 -0.05 -4.78 12.84
C SER A 141 1.01 -5.83 12.50
N THR A 142 1.24 -6.05 11.21
CA THR A 142 2.11 -7.14 10.71
C THR A 142 3.54 -6.71 10.40
N PHE A 143 3.90 -5.46 10.67
CA PHE A 143 5.21 -4.94 10.31
C PHE A 143 6.15 -4.90 11.49
N ASN A 144 7.41 -5.27 11.25
CA ASN A 144 8.50 -5.17 12.21
C ASN A 144 9.16 -3.79 12.17
N PHE A 145 8.36 -2.72 12.14
CA PHE A 145 8.84 -1.34 12.23
C PHE A 145 8.36 -0.72 13.54
N PRO A 146 9.10 0.27 14.09
CA PRO A 146 8.64 1.04 15.25
C PRO A 146 7.25 1.64 15.01
N VAL A 147 6.36 1.46 15.98
CA VAL A 147 5.03 2.08 15.96
C VAL A 147 5.16 3.56 16.32
N TYR A 148 4.59 4.41 15.47
CA TYR A 148 4.44 5.83 15.73
C TYR A 148 3.25 6.08 16.67
N ASP A 149 2.08 5.58 16.28
CA ASP A 149 0.81 5.82 16.96
C ASP A 149 -0.27 4.86 16.45
N VAL A 150 -1.31 4.63 17.26
CA VAL A 150 -2.43 3.74 16.93
C VAL A 150 -3.70 4.57 16.74
N LEU A 151 -4.25 4.57 15.53
CA LEU A 151 -5.46 5.31 15.16
C LEU A 151 -6.63 4.34 14.98
N SER A 152 -7.86 4.87 15.00
CA SER A 152 -9.08 4.09 14.68
C SER A 152 -9.09 3.51 13.25
N GLN A 153 -8.26 4.06 12.36
CA GLN A 153 -8.15 3.69 10.96
C GLN A 153 -6.97 2.75 10.68
N GLY A 154 -6.08 2.50 11.66
CA GLY A 154 -4.87 1.69 11.47
C GLY A 154 -3.72 2.12 12.38
N THR A 155 -2.60 1.40 12.31
CA THR A 155 -1.38 1.72 13.05
C THR A 155 -0.41 2.46 12.14
N ARG A 156 0.11 3.59 12.61
CA ARG A 156 1.16 4.34 11.94
C ARG A 156 2.52 3.78 12.34
N TYR A 157 3.36 3.56 11.35
CA TYR A 157 4.70 3.00 11.49
C TYR A 157 5.73 4.01 11.03
N CYS A 158 6.90 3.95 11.64
CA CYS A 158 8.03 4.79 11.28
C CYS A 158 9.20 4.00 10.74
N VAL A 159 9.95 4.65 9.86
CA VAL A 159 11.30 4.26 9.49
C VAL A 159 12.20 5.47 9.68
N ASN A 160 13.12 5.38 10.64
CA ASN A 160 14.14 6.40 10.85
C ASN A 160 15.32 6.11 9.91
N GLY A 161 15.82 7.14 9.24
CA GLY A 161 17.13 7.11 8.59
C GLY A 161 18.23 7.38 9.60
N SER A 162 19.21 6.49 9.67
CA SER A 162 20.49 6.70 10.37
C SER A 162 21.44 7.54 9.54
#